data_AF-A0A9W6EY88-F1
#
_entry.id   AF-A0A9W6EY88-F1
#
_cell.length_a   1.000
_cell.length_b   1.000
_cell.length_c   1.000
_cell.angle_alpha   90.00
_cell.angle_beta   90.00
_cell.angle_gamma   90.00
#
_symmetry.space_group_name_H-M   'P 1'
#
loop_
_entity.id
_entity.type
_entity.pdbx_description
1 polymer ?
#
loop_
_entity_poly.entity_id
_entity_poly.type
_entity_poly.pdbx_seq_one_letter_code
_entity_poly.pdbx_strand_id
1 'polypeptide(L)'
;MSAATQTSVLEASPRGYKAREPAAPPVRRIVKLGGAAITHKAQLETLQRDVLRRVCASLASDGGGGTVLVHGAGSFGHHPASEYGVARGPLSDPHVRLGFALTRSSVTRLNGHVVGQLVEAGVPAVGLSPLGHYTTSNREVSASGAGAVAACLRAGLLPVLHGDAVLDEQLGCTILSGDTLVRDLAEQLRPHFVVFLTNVAGVYDRPPEEEGARLLRRIVVRKDGSWRVAEAEGGCQVDVRMTADAHDVTGGIALKVEEAARVARLGVPVLIAQAGSEDGALACRLGPRAAGAGATGAAAPEPGLGPTCGSEGTCSEGPAGTQQQQQGAEPGGGQGAAAWRGTLVMLEEEGPGEEAAGVPGAAG
;
A
#
# COMPACT_ATOMS: atom_id res chain seq x y z
N MET A 1 54.94 47.27 -7.69
CA MET A 1 53.87 48.05 -8.35
C MET A 1 52.84 47.06 -8.88
N SER A 2 51.60 47.22 -8.39
CA SER A 2 50.30 46.69 -8.80
C SER A 2 50.20 45.35 -9.55
N ALA A 3 49.68 44.33 -8.85
CA ALA A 3 49.01 43.19 -9.46
C ALA A 3 47.51 43.52 -9.58
N ALA A 4 46.97 43.44 -10.79
CA ALA A 4 45.59 43.78 -11.09
C ALA A 4 44.62 42.72 -10.55
N THR A 5 43.75 43.14 -9.64
CA THR A 5 42.59 42.36 -9.18
C THR A 5 41.48 42.46 -10.24
N GLN A 6 41.23 41.37 -10.99
CA GLN A 6 40.00 41.23 -11.76
C GLN A 6 38.92 40.64 -10.84
N THR A 7 38.06 41.50 -10.34
CA THR A 7 36.79 41.11 -9.70
C THR A 7 35.77 40.91 -10.82
N SER A 8 35.48 39.65 -11.18
CA SER A 8 34.34 39.35 -12.06
C SER A 8 33.06 39.40 -11.25
N VAL A 9 32.22 40.38 -11.55
CA VAL A 9 30.85 40.50 -11.05
C VAL A 9 30.03 39.41 -11.76
N LEU A 10 29.67 38.34 -11.05
CA LEU A 10 28.64 37.41 -11.50
C LEU A 10 27.29 38.08 -11.23
N GLU A 11 26.70 38.62 -12.31
CA GLU A 11 25.35 39.17 -12.31
C GLU A 11 24.34 38.12 -11.82
N ALA A 12 23.53 38.53 -10.85
CA ALA A 12 22.43 37.75 -10.33
C ALA A 12 21.36 37.53 -11.41
N SER A 13 21.05 36.27 -11.70
CA SER A 13 19.98 35.87 -12.61
C SER A 13 18.60 36.29 -12.07
N PRO A 14 17.72 36.89 -12.89
CA PRO A 14 16.49 37.51 -12.41
C PRO A 14 15.38 36.47 -12.18
N ARG A 15 14.73 36.60 -11.01
CA ARG A 15 13.33 36.23 -10.69
C ARG A 15 12.85 34.89 -11.26
N GLY A 16 12.96 33.86 -10.42
CA GLY A 16 12.36 32.55 -10.64
C GLY A 16 10.85 32.63 -10.90
N TYR A 17 10.48 32.47 -12.17
CA TYR A 17 9.18 31.92 -12.53
C TYR A 17 9.12 30.53 -11.88
N LYS A 18 8.40 30.38 -10.77
CA LYS A 18 8.00 29.03 -10.34
C LYS A 18 7.06 28.52 -11.42
N ALA A 19 7.60 27.72 -12.34
CA ALA A 19 6.78 26.94 -13.26
C ALA A 19 5.73 26.23 -12.41
N ARG A 20 4.46 26.44 -12.77
CA ARG A 20 3.33 25.79 -12.11
C ARG A 20 3.60 24.29 -12.23
N GLU A 21 3.86 23.60 -11.12
CA GLU A 21 4.10 22.16 -11.18
C GLU A 21 2.92 21.51 -11.89
N PRO A 22 3.16 20.65 -12.90
CA PRO A 22 2.07 19.95 -13.56
C PRO A 22 1.30 19.14 -12.51
N ALA A 23 -0.03 19.10 -12.64
CA ALA A 23 -0.91 18.33 -11.77
C ALA A 23 -0.33 16.92 -11.57
N ALA A 24 -0.34 16.43 -10.33
CA ALA A 24 0.14 15.08 -10.03
C ALA A 24 -0.62 14.07 -10.90
N PRO A 25 0.07 13.07 -11.48
CA PRO A 25 -0.58 12.05 -12.27
C PRO A 25 -1.58 11.31 -11.36
N PRO A 26 -2.73 10.87 -11.88
CA PRO A 26 -3.72 10.19 -11.06
C PRO A 26 -3.09 8.95 -10.42
N VAL A 27 -3.01 8.95 -9.09
CA VAL A 27 -2.46 7.81 -8.34
C VAL A 27 -3.56 6.77 -8.24
N ARG A 28 -3.35 5.61 -8.85
CA ARG A 28 -4.33 4.53 -8.79
C ARG A 28 -4.37 3.94 -7.39
N ARG A 29 -3.22 3.61 -6.81
CA ARG A 29 -3.15 2.94 -5.51
C ARG A 29 -1.87 3.24 -4.75
N ILE A 30 -1.97 3.20 -3.42
CA ILE A 30 -0.81 3.04 -2.54
C ILE A 30 -0.88 1.63 -1.94
N VAL A 31 0.20 0.87 -2.05
CA VAL A 31 0.31 -0.48 -1.47
C VAL A 31 1.31 -0.43 -0.34
N LYS A 32 0.92 -0.85 0.86
CA LYS A 32 1.83 -1.05 1.98
C LYS A 32 2.12 -2.52 2.19
N LEU A 33 3.39 -2.91 2.13
CA LEU A 33 3.86 -4.22 2.57
C LEU A 33 4.22 -4.17 4.06
N GLY A 34 3.47 -4.88 4.90
CA GLY A 34 3.79 -4.99 6.31
C GLY A 34 5.17 -5.63 6.52
N GLY A 35 5.98 -5.06 7.41
CA GLY A 35 7.32 -5.61 7.69
C GLY A 35 7.28 -7.07 8.16
N ALA A 36 6.29 -7.43 8.98
CA ALA A 36 6.06 -8.81 9.42
C ALA A 36 5.60 -9.76 8.30
N ALA A 37 5.11 -9.22 7.18
CA ALA A 37 4.68 -10.01 6.03
C ALA A 37 5.86 -10.38 5.12
N ILE A 38 6.87 -9.50 5.03
CA ILE A 38 8.03 -9.68 4.15
C ILE A 38 9.33 -10.02 4.89
N THR A 39 9.30 -10.10 6.22
CA THR A 39 10.46 -10.47 7.07
C THR A 39 10.06 -11.45 8.17
N HIS A 40 11.04 -12.18 8.71
CA HIS A 40 10.84 -13.01 9.90
C HIS A 40 11.14 -12.19 11.15
N LYS A 41 10.11 -11.90 11.97
CA LYS A 41 10.23 -11.07 13.18
C LYS A 41 11.29 -11.58 14.16
N ALA A 42 11.41 -12.90 14.31
CA ALA A 42 12.31 -13.55 15.27
C ALA A 42 13.78 -13.62 14.81
N GLN A 43 14.08 -13.27 13.55
CA GLN A 43 15.42 -13.40 12.99
C GLN A 43 15.84 -12.08 12.34
N LEU A 44 16.93 -11.52 12.85
CA LEU A 44 17.51 -10.27 12.37
C LEU A 44 17.73 -10.35 10.85
N GLU A 45 17.27 -9.33 10.13
CA GLU A 45 17.51 -9.17 8.69
C GLU A 45 17.15 -10.38 7.81
N THR A 46 16.08 -11.09 8.16
CA THR A 46 15.68 -12.30 7.44
C THR A 46 14.41 -12.07 6.63
N LEU A 47 14.49 -12.32 5.32
CA LEU A 47 13.39 -12.09 4.36
C LEU A 47 12.45 -13.29 4.26
N GLN A 48 11.17 -13.01 4.10
CA GLN A 48 10.17 -13.95 3.58
C GLN A 48 10.23 -13.94 2.04
N ARG A 49 11.27 -14.58 1.48
CA ARG A 49 11.61 -14.48 0.04
C ARG A 49 10.46 -14.88 -0.89
N ASP A 50 9.75 -15.94 -0.56
CA ASP A 50 8.64 -16.43 -1.39
C ASP A 50 7.44 -15.48 -1.37
N VAL A 51 7.15 -14.87 -0.21
CA VAL A 51 6.09 -13.86 -0.10
C VAL A 51 6.45 -12.63 -0.93
N LEU A 52 7.68 -12.13 -0.81
CA LEU A 52 8.15 -10.99 -1.58
C LEU A 52 8.07 -11.27 -3.09
N ARG A 53 8.56 -12.43 -3.55
CA ARG A 53 8.47 -12.84 -4.96
C ARG A 53 7.02 -12.85 -5.46
N ARG A 54 6.10 -13.47 -4.72
CA ARG A 54 4.67 -13.54 -5.11
C ARG A 54 4.02 -12.16 -5.18
N VAL A 55 4.31 -11.28 -4.23
CA VAL A 55 3.81 -9.90 -4.23
C VAL A 55 4.34 -9.12 -5.44
N CYS A 56 5.65 -9.14 -5.68
CA CYS A 56 6.27 -8.44 -6.82
C CYS A 56 5.74 -8.94 -8.16
N ALA A 57 5.60 -10.26 -8.34
CA ALA A 57 5.00 -10.84 -9.54
C ALA A 57 3.55 -10.40 -9.75
N SER A 58 2.76 -10.30 -8.67
CA SER A 58 1.39 -9.80 -8.74
C SER A 58 1.33 -8.33 -9.16
N LEU A 59 2.18 -7.47 -8.60
CA LEU A 59 2.27 -6.06 -8.99
C LEU A 59 2.76 -5.87 -10.44
N ALA A 60 3.64 -6.75 -10.92
CA ALA A 60 4.09 -6.74 -12.30
C ALA A 60 2.98 -7.14 -13.29
N SER A 61 2.10 -8.07 -12.90
CA SER A 61 1.04 -8.61 -13.77
C SER A 61 0.01 -7.57 -14.25
N ASP A 62 -0.14 -6.45 -13.54
CA ASP A 62 -1.00 -5.34 -13.98
C ASP A 62 -0.22 -4.06 -14.34
N GLY A 63 1.08 -4.22 -14.63
CA GLY A 63 1.98 -3.18 -15.14
C GLY A 63 2.43 -2.15 -14.10
N GLY A 64 2.02 -2.27 -12.83
CA GLY A 64 2.44 -1.36 -11.75
C GLY A 64 1.98 0.10 -11.91
N GLY A 65 1.23 0.44 -12.95
CA GLY A 65 0.88 1.81 -13.31
C GLY A 65 0.14 2.56 -12.20
N GLY A 66 0.60 3.78 -11.90
CA GLY A 66 0.01 4.64 -10.86
C GLY A 66 0.10 4.06 -9.44
N THR A 67 1.04 3.16 -9.18
CA THR A 67 1.26 2.55 -7.87
C THR A 67 2.38 3.25 -7.12
N VAL A 68 2.15 3.54 -5.83
CA VAL A 68 3.22 3.82 -4.87
C VAL A 68 3.35 2.62 -3.94
N LEU A 69 4.57 2.13 -3.72
CA LEU A 69 4.82 1.05 -2.77
C LEU A 69 5.48 1.61 -1.51
N VAL A 70 4.98 1.22 -0.35
CA VAL A 70 5.60 1.50 0.95
C VAL A 70 5.85 0.17 1.63
N HIS A 71 7.01 -0.06 2.23
CA HIS A 71 7.20 -1.26 3.07
C HIS A 71 7.56 -0.92 4.52
N GLY A 72 7.12 -1.77 5.45
CA GLY A 72 7.57 -1.72 6.83
C GLY A 72 9.02 -2.20 6.95
N ALA A 73 9.69 -1.80 8.03
CA ALA A 73 11.09 -2.16 8.24
C ALA A 73 11.28 -3.61 8.72
N GLY A 74 10.28 -4.19 9.38
CA GLY A 74 10.33 -5.58 9.86
C GLY A 74 11.55 -5.85 10.74
N SER A 75 12.14 -7.04 10.60
CA SER A 75 13.34 -7.40 11.36
C SER A 75 14.60 -6.62 10.98
N PHE A 76 14.57 -5.80 9.92
CA PHE A 76 15.68 -4.90 9.52
C PHE A 76 15.63 -3.55 10.27
N GLY A 77 14.48 -3.09 10.74
CA GLY A 77 14.39 -1.81 11.46
C GLY A 77 14.25 -1.94 12.96
N HIS A 78 13.38 -2.84 13.42
CA HIS A 78 12.92 -2.82 14.81
C HIS A 78 14.02 -3.14 15.82
N HIS A 79 14.90 -4.10 15.52
CA HIS A 79 15.99 -4.50 16.43
C HIS A 79 16.95 -3.32 16.70
N PRO A 80 17.65 -2.74 15.70
CA PRO A 80 18.57 -1.64 15.96
C PRO A 80 17.85 -0.38 16.45
N ALA A 81 16.65 -0.07 15.95
CA ALA A 81 15.93 1.13 16.40
C ALA A 81 15.56 1.07 17.90
N SER A 82 15.17 -0.11 18.38
CA SER A 82 14.82 -0.33 19.79
C SER A 82 16.05 -0.38 20.68
N GLU A 83 17.08 -1.13 20.28
CA GLU A 83 18.32 -1.30 21.03
C GLU A 83 19.00 0.05 21.33
N TYR A 84 19.07 0.92 20.33
CA TYR A 84 19.77 2.20 20.43
C TYR A 84 18.85 3.39 20.76
N GLY A 85 17.56 3.15 21.01
CA GLY A 85 16.61 4.21 21.39
C GLY A 85 16.34 5.27 20.30
N VAL A 86 16.52 4.94 19.02
CA VAL A 86 16.45 5.88 17.88
C VAL A 86 15.15 6.67 17.83
N ALA A 87 14.02 6.05 18.17
CA ALA A 87 12.70 6.70 18.18
C ALA A 87 12.58 7.87 19.16
N ARG A 88 13.42 7.89 20.21
CA ARG A 88 13.43 8.94 21.24
C ARG A 88 14.45 10.03 20.96
N GLY A 89 15.41 9.79 20.06
CA GLY A 89 16.57 10.66 19.92
C GLY A 89 17.37 10.79 21.23
N PRO A 90 18.19 11.84 21.38
CA PRO A 90 18.64 12.76 20.35
C PRO A 90 19.94 12.33 19.67
N LEU A 91 20.21 12.88 18.48
CA LEU A 91 21.47 12.65 17.75
C LEU A 91 22.70 13.31 18.41
N SER A 92 22.56 14.06 19.50
CA SER A 92 23.72 14.50 20.30
C SER A 92 24.39 13.34 21.05
N ASP A 93 23.66 12.25 21.33
CA ASP A 93 24.20 11.03 21.93
C ASP A 93 24.91 10.17 20.85
N PRO A 94 26.22 9.88 20.99
CA PRO A 94 26.95 9.00 20.08
C PRO A 94 26.33 7.60 19.92
N HIS A 95 25.73 7.04 20.96
CA HIS A 95 25.07 5.73 20.92
C HIS A 95 23.85 5.79 19.99
N VAL A 96 22.98 6.79 20.18
CA VAL A 96 21.81 7.01 19.31
C VAL A 96 22.24 7.29 17.87
N ARG A 97 23.32 8.05 17.63
CA ARG A 97 23.85 8.28 16.27
C ARG A 97 24.27 7.00 15.58
N LEU A 98 24.97 6.10 16.28
CA LEU A 98 25.35 4.80 15.74
C LEU A 98 24.09 3.98 15.43
N GLY A 99 23.15 3.93 16.36
CA GLY A 99 21.85 3.28 16.17
C GLY A 99 21.10 3.77 14.95
N PHE A 100 21.00 5.09 14.79
CA PHE A 100 20.39 5.73 13.63
C PHE A 100 21.03 5.23 12.33
N ALA A 101 22.37 5.24 12.24
CA ALA A 101 23.08 4.76 11.06
C ALA A 101 22.87 3.25 10.80
N LEU A 102 22.89 2.42 11.85
CA LEU A 102 22.67 0.97 11.75
C LEU A 102 21.24 0.63 11.31
N THR A 103 20.23 1.26 11.93
CA THR A 103 18.82 1.13 11.54
C THR A 103 18.63 1.48 10.07
N ARG A 104 19.17 2.63 9.63
CA ARG A 104 19.05 3.08 8.24
C ARG A 104 19.75 2.14 7.26
N SER A 105 20.99 1.75 7.58
CA SER A 105 21.76 0.81 6.75
C SER A 105 20.99 -0.49 6.53
N SER A 106 20.43 -1.05 7.61
CA SER A 106 19.66 -2.27 7.56
C SER A 106 18.36 -2.13 6.76
N VAL A 107 17.51 -1.13 7.03
CA VAL A 107 16.25 -0.98 6.28
C VAL A 107 16.50 -0.61 4.80
N THR A 108 17.61 0.06 4.50
CA THR A 108 18.03 0.32 3.11
C THR A 108 18.39 -0.98 2.38
N ARG A 109 18.99 -1.97 3.06
CA ARG A 109 19.19 -3.32 2.47
C ARG A 109 17.87 -3.98 2.14
N LEU A 110 16.88 -3.93 3.04
CA LEU A 110 15.53 -4.45 2.77
C LEU A 110 14.91 -3.77 1.55
N ASN A 111 15.01 -2.44 1.46
CA ASN A 111 14.53 -1.68 0.30
C ASN A 111 15.23 -2.12 -0.99
N GLY A 112 16.55 -2.36 -0.95
CA GLY A 112 17.29 -2.92 -2.09
C GLY A 112 16.75 -4.28 -2.54
N HIS A 113 16.37 -5.16 -1.61
CA HIS A 113 15.73 -6.43 -1.94
C HIS A 113 14.35 -6.25 -2.57
N VAL A 114 13.52 -5.35 -2.05
CA VAL A 114 12.17 -5.08 -2.58
C VAL A 114 12.26 -4.48 -3.99
N VAL A 115 13.10 -3.46 -4.17
CA VAL A 115 13.31 -2.80 -5.47
C VAL A 115 13.92 -3.77 -6.48
N GLY A 116 14.94 -4.53 -6.08
CA GLY A 116 15.56 -5.54 -6.95
C GLY A 116 14.56 -6.57 -7.46
N GLN A 117 13.70 -7.10 -6.59
CA GLN A 117 12.66 -8.06 -6.99
C GLN A 117 11.61 -7.49 -7.94
N LEU A 118 11.25 -6.21 -7.78
CA LEU A 118 10.35 -5.53 -8.73
C LEU A 118 11.01 -5.35 -10.11
N VAL A 119 12.28 -4.93 -10.12
CA VAL A 119 13.05 -4.75 -11.36
C VAL A 119 13.25 -6.08 -12.07
N GLU A 120 13.57 -7.15 -11.35
CA GLU A 120 13.65 -8.52 -11.90
C GLU A 120 12.31 -8.97 -12.51
N ALA A 121 11.19 -8.53 -11.95
CA ALA A 121 9.84 -8.78 -12.48
C ALA A 121 9.43 -7.84 -13.64
N GLY A 122 10.32 -6.97 -14.12
CA GLY A 122 10.06 -6.05 -15.23
C GLY A 122 9.37 -4.75 -14.84
N VAL A 123 9.27 -4.43 -13.54
CA VAL A 123 8.66 -3.19 -13.05
C VAL A 123 9.76 -2.11 -12.90
N PRO A 124 9.62 -0.91 -13.49
CA PRO A 124 10.59 0.18 -13.37
C PRO A 124 10.50 0.85 -11.98
N ALA A 125 10.88 0.12 -10.94
CA ALA A 125 10.79 0.55 -9.56
C ALA A 125 12.04 1.35 -9.13
N VAL A 126 11.83 2.39 -8.32
CA VAL A 126 12.90 3.22 -7.76
C VAL A 126 12.73 3.42 -6.27
N GLY A 127 13.79 3.15 -5.51
CA GLY A 127 13.80 3.38 -4.07
C GLY A 127 13.95 4.86 -3.72
N LEU A 128 13.08 5.37 -2.85
CA LEU A 128 13.14 6.71 -2.30
C LEU A 128 13.28 6.60 -0.77
N SER A 129 14.47 6.88 -0.24
CA SER A 129 14.67 6.90 1.22
C SER A 129 13.97 8.12 1.83
N PRO A 130 13.11 7.94 2.85
CA PRO A 130 12.43 9.06 3.47
C PRO A 130 13.38 10.09 4.09
N LEU A 131 14.58 9.72 4.55
CA LEU A 131 15.52 10.67 5.18
C LEU A 131 15.76 11.91 4.32
N GLY A 132 15.91 11.75 3.00
CA GLY A 132 16.24 12.84 2.09
C GLY A 132 15.04 13.70 1.65
N HIS A 133 13.82 13.30 2.02
CA HIS A 133 12.58 13.87 1.47
C HIS A 133 11.55 14.25 2.53
N TYR A 134 11.66 13.70 3.73
CA TYR A 134 10.76 13.96 4.84
C TYR A 134 11.50 14.66 5.99
N THR A 135 10.79 15.56 6.66
CA THR A 135 11.22 16.14 7.94
C THR A 135 10.08 15.97 8.93
N THR A 136 10.43 15.66 10.18
CA THR A 136 9.46 15.61 11.26
C THR A 136 9.75 16.67 12.32
N SER A 137 8.73 17.04 13.07
CA SER A 137 8.87 17.84 14.29
C SER A 137 8.02 17.19 15.36
N ASN A 138 8.66 16.73 16.44
CA ASN A 138 8.01 15.99 17.50
C ASN A 138 7.23 14.77 16.97
N ARG A 139 7.87 13.99 16.09
CA ARG A 139 7.35 12.74 15.49
C ARG A 139 6.24 12.90 14.47
N GLU A 140 5.77 14.12 14.22
CA GLU A 140 4.79 14.40 13.17
C GLU A 140 5.49 14.94 11.93
N VAL A 141 4.96 14.65 10.75
CA VAL A 141 5.50 15.13 9.47
C VAL A 141 5.35 16.65 9.39
N SER A 142 6.46 17.38 9.32
CA SER A 142 6.50 18.83 9.11
C SER A 142 6.77 19.21 7.64
N ALA A 143 7.48 18.34 6.91
CA ALA A 143 7.68 18.47 5.47
C ALA A 143 7.47 17.11 4.78
N SER A 144 6.57 17.08 3.80
CA SER A 144 6.22 15.86 3.06
C SER A 144 7.14 15.62 1.87
N GLY A 145 7.52 14.35 1.67
CA GLY A 145 8.25 13.88 0.49
C GLY A 145 7.37 13.57 -0.73
N ALA A 146 6.06 13.84 -0.68
CA ALA A 146 5.13 13.52 -1.76
C ALA A 146 5.50 14.13 -3.12
N GLY A 147 6.19 15.27 -3.16
CA GLY A 147 6.67 15.89 -4.39
C GLY A 147 7.65 15.00 -5.17
N ALA A 148 8.57 14.33 -4.48
CA ALA A 148 9.51 13.37 -5.09
C ALA A 148 8.77 12.13 -5.63
N VAL A 149 7.79 11.63 -4.87
CA VAL A 149 6.93 10.51 -5.29
C VAL A 149 6.15 10.88 -6.56
N ALA A 150 5.54 12.06 -6.60
CA ALA A 150 4.81 12.55 -7.76
C ALA A 150 5.72 12.70 -8.99
N ALA A 151 6.97 13.14 -8.80
CA ALA A 151 7.95 13.23 -9.90
C ALA A 151 8.29 11.85 -10.49
N CYS A 152 8.49 10.82 -9.66
CA CYS A 152 8.69 9.45 -10.13
C CYS A 152 7.48 8.94 -10.92
N LEU A 153 6.27 9.14 -10.40
CA LEU A 153 5.04 8.72 -11.07
C LEU A 153 4.87 9.39 -12.43
N ARG A 154 5.18 10.70 -12.55
CA ARG A 154 5.16 11.41 -13.85
C ARG A 154 6.14 10.85 -14.87
N ALA A 155 7.26 10.33 -14.38
CA ALA A 155 8.28 9.68 -15.22
C ALA A 155 7.93 8.22 -15.56
N GLY A 156 6.76 7.71 -15.14
CA GLY A 156 6.36 6.32 -15.37
C GLY A 156 7.08 5.31 -14.47
N LEU A 157 7.72 5.78 -13.39
CA LEU A 157 8.41 4.94 -12.42
C LEU A 157 7.47 4.56 -11.28
N LEU A 158 7.71 3.40 -10.66
CA LEU A 158 7.05 2.96 -9.42
C LEU A 158 7.92 3.40 -8.23
N PRO A 159 7.55 4.46 -7.49
CA PRO A 159 8.29 4.86 -6.29
C PRO A 159 8.08 3.87 -5.13
N VAL A 160 9.18 3.43 -4.54
CA VAL A 160 9.22 2.53 -3.38
C VAL A 160 9.81 3.27 -2.19
N LEU A 161 9.01 3.46 -1.14
CA LEU A 161 9.41 4.04 0.14
C LEU A 161 9.40 2.97 1.22
N HIS A 162 9.98 3.29 2.38
CA HIS A 162 10.00 2.39 3.52
C HIS A 162 9.91 3.13 4.84
N GLY A 163 9.44 2.48 5.90
CA GLY A 163 9.61 3.03 7.25
C GLY A 163 11.11 3.25 7.53
N ASP A 164 11.48 4.40 8.08
CA ASP A 164 12.89 4.80 8.18
C ASP A 164 13.16 5.61 9.45
N ALA A 165 14.43 5.69 9.85
CA ALA A 165 14.87 6.70 10.80
C ALA A 165 15.08 8.02 10.06
N VAL A 166 14.47 9.10 10.56
CA VAL A 166 14.48 10.42 9.92
C VAL A 166 14.96 11.49 10.90
N LEU A 167 15.36 12.65 10.36
CA LEU A 167 15.67 13.82 11.18
C LEU A 167 14.39 14.42 11.74
N ASP A 168 14.46 14.82 13.01
CA ASP A 168 13.38 15.50 13.71
C ASP A 168 13.86 16.85 14.26
N GLU A 169 13.12 17.92 14.01
CA GLU A 169 13.51 19.29 14.39
C GLU A 169 13.57 19.50 15.91
N GLN A 170 12.78 18.75 16.70
CA GLN A 170 12.73 18.88 18.16
C GLN A 170 13.51 17.77 18.87
N LEU A 171 13.44 16.55 18.35
CA LEU A 171 14.05 15.37 18.96
C LEU A 171 15.44 15.04 18.38
N GLY A 172 15.87 15.72 17.31
CA GLY A 172 17.07 15.41 16.54
C GLY A 172 16.84 14.26 15.55
N CYS A 173 16.22 13.16 16.00
CA CYS A 173 15.75 12.09 15.12
C CYS A 173 14.55 11.34 15.69
N THR A 174 13.85 10.63 14.81
CA THR A 174 12.79 9.71 15.22
C THR A 174 12.58 8.61 14.16
N ILE A 175 11.58 7.75 14.37
CA ILE A 175 11.16 6.73 13.41
C ILE A 175 9.90 7.21 12.69
N LEU A 176 10.00 7.34 11.37
CA LEU A 176 8.87 7.58 10.49
C LEU A 176 8.31 6.23 10.03
N SER A 177 7.14 5.85 10.54
CA SER A 177 6.53 4.55 10.24
C SER A 177 5.99 4.49 8.80
N GLY A 178 5.90 3.28 8.25
CA GLY A 178 5.26 3.06 6.96
C GLY A 178 3.77 3.44 6.94
N ASP A 179 3.07 3.34 8.09
CA ASP A 179 1.68 3.82 8.19
C ASP A 179 1.59 5.34 8.08
N THR A 180 2.49 6.05 8.75
CA THR A 180 2.56 7.52 8.68
C THR A 180 2.87 7.98 7.25
N LEU A 181 3.79 7.30 6.55
CA LEU A 181 4.05 7.57 5.14
C LEU A 181 2.82 7.35 4.26
N VAL A 182 2.08 6.25 4.46
CA VAL A 182 0.87 5.98 3.69
C VAL A 182 -0.20 7.04 3.93
N ARG A 183 -0.38 7.47 5.19
CA ARG A 183 -1.33 8.54 5.55
C ARG A 183 -0.97 9.86 4.88
N ASP A 184 0.28 10.31 5.02
CA ASP A 184 0.77 11.53 4.38
C ASP A 184 0.59 11.46 2.85
N LEU A 185 1.04 10.37 2.22
CA LEU A 185 0.92 10.21 0.77
C LEU A 185 -0.54 10.13 0.31
N ALA A 186 -1.43 9.51 1.09
CA ALA A 186 -2.85 9.46 0.76
C ALA A 186 -3.51 10.85 0.82
N GLU A 187 -3.11 11.67 1.80
CA GLU A 187 -3.59 13.05 1.93
C GLU A 187 -3.12 13.93 0.77
N GLN A 188 -1.83 13.81 0.41
CA GLN A 188 -1.18 14.63 -0.62
C GLN A 188 -1.53 14.20 -2.06
N LEU A 189 -1.59 12.88 -2.31
CA LEU A 189 -1.72 12.33 -3.67
C LEU A 189 -3.13 11.82 -4.01
N ARG A 190 -4.02 11.68 -3.01
CA ARG A 190 -5.42 11.26 -3.18
C ARG A 190 -5.58 10.04 -4.09
N PRO A 191 -5.00 8.88 -3.74
CA PRO A 191 -5.10 7.69 -4.57
C PRO A 191 -6.54 7.18 -4.63
N HIS A 192 -6.89 6.40 -5.66
CA HIS A 192 -8.24 5.81 -5.72
C HIS A 192 -8.51 4.83 -4.57
N PHE A 193 -7.49 4.14 -4.08
CA PHE A 193 -7.58 3.27 -2.90
C PHE A 193 -6.19 2.99 -2.31
N VAL A 194 -6.18 2.45 -1.09
CA VAL A 194 -4.97 1.95 -0.40
C VAL A 194 -5.11 0.46 -0.12
N VAL A 195 -4.00 -0.27 -0.19
CA VAL A 195 -3.94 -1.69 0.19
C VAL A 195 -2.88 -1.91 1.25
N PHE A 196 -3.26 -2.41 2.42
CA PHE A 196 -2.35 -2.93 3.44
C PHE A 196 -2.20 -4.45 3.26
N LEU A 197 -1.05 -4.88 2.76
CA LEU A 197 -0.68 -6.29 2.69
C LEU A 197 0.00 -6.71 4.00
N THR A 198 -0.64 -7.61 4.74
CA THR A 198 -0.21 -8.07 6.07
C THR A 198 0.16 -9.55 6.06
N ASN A 199 0.53 -10.11 7.21
CA ASN A 199 0.79 -11.55 7.35
C ASN A 199 -0.48 -12.38 7.62
N VAL A 200 -1.67 -11.77 7.61
CA VAL A 200 -2.96 -12.41 7.87
C VAL A 200 -4.01 -11.96 6.84
N ALA A 201 -5.12 -12.69 6.71
CA ALA A 201 -6.14 -12.45 5.67
C ALA A 201 -6.83 -11.08 5.75
N GLY A 202 -6.87 -10.46 6.95
CA GLY A 202 -7.46 -9.14 7.17
C GLY A 202 -7.54 -8.83 8.65
N VAL A 203 -8.56 -8.08 9.05
CA VAL A 203 -8.85 -7.76 10.45
C VAL A 203 -9.79 -8.82 11.00
N TYR A 204 -9.46 -9.40 12.14
CA TYR A 204 -10.30 -10.37 12.84
C TYR A 204 -10.98 -9.73 14.06
N ASP A 205 -11.99 -10.39 14.61
CA ASP A 205 -12.66 -9.96 15.86
C ASP A 205 -11.84 -10.24 17.13
N ARG A 206 -10.84 -11.11 17.01
CA ARG A 206 -9.86 -11.55 18.02
C ARG A 206 -8.58 -12.02 17.29
N PRO A 207 -7.50 -12.40 17.99
CA PRO A 207 -6.31 -12.95 17.34
C PRO A 207 -6.65 -14.10 16.37
N PRO A 208 -6.15 -14.08 15.13
CA PRO A 208 -6.50 -15.06 14.10
C PRO A 208 -6.01 -16.49 14.41
N GLU A 209 -5.09 -16.63 15.35
CA GLU A 209 -4.63 -17.92 15.86
C GLU A 209 -5.61 -18.57 16.86
N GLU A 210 -6.58 -17.81 17.38
CA GLU A 210 -7.60 -18.33 18.28
C GLU A 210 -8.71 -19.07 17.52
N GLU A 211 -9.18 -20.18 18.09
CA GLU A 211 -10.30 -20.94 17.54
C GLU A 211 -11.57 -20.08 17.47
N GLY A 212 -12.25 -20.10 16.32
CA GLY A 212 -13.47 -19.34 16.10
C GLY A 212 -13.25 -17.85 15.78
N ALA A 213 -12.00 -17.39 15.57
CA ALA A 213 -11.73 -16.04 15.08
C ALA A 213 -12.43 -15.79 13.74
N ARG A 214 -13.16 -14.68 13.64
CA ARG A 214 -13.97 -14.31 12.48
C ARG A 214 -13.35 -13.13 11.75
N LEU A 215 -13.20 -13.26 10.44
CA LEU A 215 -12.71 -12.18 9.59
C LEU A 215 -13.77 -11.08 9.48
N LEU A 216 -13.42 -9.85 9.85
CA LEU A 216 -14.23 -8.66 9.62
C LEU A 216 -14.12 -8.30 8.14
N ARG A 217 -15.21 -8.46 7.40
CA ARG A 217 -15.26 -8.31 5.94
C ARG A 217 -15.36 -6.85 5.54
N ARG A 218 -16.17 -6.08 6.29
CA ARG A 218 -16.41 -4.66 6.05
C ARG A 218 -16.44 -3.86 7.34
N ILE A 219 -15.65 -2.80 7.39
CA ILE A 219 -15.62 -1.81 8.47
C ILE A 219 -16.00 -0.46 7.87
N VAL A 220 -16.95 0.21 8.53
CA VAL A 220 -17.44 1.52 8.13
C VAL A 220 -16.97 2.55 9.14
N VAL A 221 -16.38 3.63 8.64
CA VAL A 221 -15.75 4.70 9.43
C VAL A 221 -16.55 5.98 9.29
N ARG A 222 -16.86 6.64 10.39
CA ARG A 222 -17.59 7.91 10.42
C ARG A 222 -16.63 9.10 10.35
N LYS A 223 -17.17 10.28 10.03
CA LYS A 223 -16.40 11.53 9.96
C LYS A 223 -15.72 11.88 11.30
N ASP A 224 -16.35 11.54 12.43
CA ASP A 224 -15.82 11.72 13.78
C ASP A 224 -14.67 10.75 14.14
N GLY A 225 -14.40 9.76 13.28
CA GLY A 225 -13.36 8.75 13.47
C GLY A 225 -13.83 7.50 14.23
N SER A 226 -15.06 7.48 14.73
CA SER A 226 -15.68 6.24 15.20
C SER A 226 -15.89 5.29 14.03
N TRP A 227 -15.87 3.98 14.29
CA TRP A 227 -16.07 2.98 13.27
C TRP A 227 -16.90 1.82 13.80
N ARG A 228 -17.50 1.05 12.89
CA ARG A 228 -18.29 -0.14 13.21
C ARG A 228 -18.05 -1.24 12.18
N VAL A 229 -18.24 -2.48 12.61
CA VAL A 229 -18.27 -3.63 11.69
C VAL A 229 -19.62 -3.62 10.98
N ALA A 230 -19.60 -3.62 9.65
CA ALA A 230 -20.80 -3.75 8.81
C ALA A 230 -21.02 -5.20 8.35
N GLU A 231 -19.95 -5.97 8.22
CA GLU A 231 -20.00 -7.37 7.76
C GLU A 231 -18.83 -8.15 8.36
N ALA A 232 -19.09 -9.37 8.82
CA ALA A 232 -18.10 -10.32 9.29
C ALA A 232 -18.41 -11.73 8.79
N GLU A 233 -17.38 -12.58 8.73
CA GLU A 233 -17.52 -13.99 8.37
C GLU A 233 -18.45 -14.70 9.37
N GLY A 234 -19.49 -15.37 8.86
CA GLY A 234 -20.48 -16.04 9.69
C GLY A 234 -21.59 -15.14 10.26
N GLY A 235 -21.71 -13.88 9.82
CA GLY A 235 -22.83 -12.98 10.14
C GLY A 235 -22.42 -11.70 10.89
N CYS A 236 -23.39 -10.81 11.13
CA CYS A 236 -23.17 -9.43 11.57
C CYS A 236 -23.16 -9.18 13.09
N GLN A 237 -23.48 -10.17 13.93
CA GLN A 237 -23.31 -10.06 15.39
C GLN A 237 -21.89 -10.50 15.78
N VAL A 238 -21.01 -9.52 15.97
CA VAL A 238 -19.63 -9.75 16.42
C VAL A 238 -19.29 -8.76 17.53
N ASP A 239 -19.10 -9.27 18.74
CA ASP A 239 -18.45 -8.53 19.82
C ASP A 239 -16.95 -8.51 19.54
N VAL A 240 -16.44 -7.38 19.04
CA VAL A 240 -15.00 -7.20 18.79
C VAL A 240 -14.31 -7.10 20.14
N ARG A 241 -13.47 -8.09 20.48
CA ARG A 241 -12.65 -8.04 21.70
C ARG A 241 -11.43 -7.20 21.42
N MET A 242 -11.48 -5.94 21.85
CA MET A 242 -10.29 -5.10 21.96
C MET A 242 -9.51 -5.54 23.19
N THR A 243 -8.59 -6.49 23.05
CA THR A 243 -7.64 -6.78 24.12
C THR A 243 -6.70 -5.59 24.26
N ALA A 244 -6.98 -4.72 25.23
CA ALA A 244 -6.00 -3.81 25.80
C ALA A 244 -5.18 -4.58 26.86
N ASP A 245 -4.56 -5.70 26.47
CA ASP A 245 -3.70 -6.46 27.38
C ASP A 245 -2.24 -5.98 27.24
N ALA A 246 -1.71 -5.55 28.37
CA ALA A 246 -0.55 -4.66 28.51
C ALA A 246 0.82 -5.29 28.19
N HIS A 247 0.89 -6.42 27.48
CA HIS A 247 2.15 -7.10 27.14
C HIS A 247 2.29 -7.57 25.69
N ASP A 248 1.40 -7.16 24.78
CA ASP A 248 1.71 -7.25 23.35
C ASP A 248 2.24 -5.90 22.83
N VAL A 249 3.52 -5.86 22.48
CA VAL A 249 4.15 -4.75 21.75
C VAL A 249 3.67 -4.65 20.28
N THR A 250 2.53 -5.27 19.96
CA THR A 250 1.75 -5.01 18.75
C THR A 250 0.33 -4.60 19.16
N GLY A 251 -0.11 -3.37 18.90
CA GLY A 251 -1.52 -2.99 19.09
C GLY A 251 -2.43 -3.63 18.02
N GLY A 252 -2.51 -4.97 18.05
CA GLY A 252 -2.77 -5.88 16.93
C GLY A 252 -3.86 -5.48 15.94
N ILE A 253 -5.12 -5.36 16.38
CA ILE A 253 -6.29 -5.02 15.54
C ILE A 253 -6.62 -3.53 15.63
N ALA A 254 -6.66 -2.96 16.84
CA ALA A 254 -7.06 -1.58 17.07
C ALA A 254 -6.20 -0.60 16.27
N LEU A 255 -4.86 -0.70 16.33
CA LEU A 255 -3.98 0.20 15.58
C LEU A 255 -4.12 0.01 14.06
N LYS A 256 -4.30 -1.22 13.57
CA LYS A 256 -4.49 -1.48 12.14
C LYS A 256 -5.79 -0.87 11.63
N VAL A 257 -6.87 -0.99 12.39
CA VAL A 257 -8.17 -0.39 12.06
C VAL A 257 -8.08 1.13 12.19
N GLU A 258 -7.41 1.67 13.21
CA GLU A 258 -7.23 3.11 13.39
C GLU A 258 -6.44 3.75 12.25
N GLU A 259 -5.32 3.15 11.81
CA GLU A 259 -4.56 3.67 10.66
C GLU A 259 -5.35 3.55 9.36
N ALA A 260 -6.04 2.43 9.13
CA ALA A 260 -6.94 2.30 7.98
C ALA A 260 -8.11 3.32 8.04
N ALA A 261 -8.65 3.58 9.22
CA ALA A 261 -9.72 4.54 9.44
C ALA A 261 -9.26 5.98 9.18
N ARG A 262 -8.03 6.34 9.58
CA ARG A 262 -7.44 7.66 9.27
C ARG A 262 -7.38 7.91 7.76
N VAL A 263 -6.98 6.90 6.99
CA VAL A 263 -6.96 6.98 5.51
C VAL A 263 -8.38 7.00 4.94
N ALA A 264 -9.28 6.13 5.44
CA ALA A 264 -10.67 6.07 4.99
C ALA A 264 -11.40 7.40 5.18
N ARG A 265 -11.11 8.15 6.26
CA ARG A 265 -11.67 9.49 6.51
C ARG A 265 -11.30 10.53 5.46
N LEU A 266 -10.24 10.29 4.69
CA LEU A 266 -9.89 11.13 3.53
C LEU A 266 -10.78 10.84 2.30
N GLY A 267 -11.76 9.94 2.43
CA GLY A 267 -12.58 9.45 1.32
C GLY A 267 -11.86 8.40 0.47
N VAL A 268 -10.76 7.83 0.96
CA VAL A 268 -9.93 6.85 0.25
C VAL A 268 -10.19 5.46 0.81
N PRO A 269 -10.85 4.55 0.07
CA PRO A 269 -11.09 3.19 0.51
C PRO A 269 -9.78 2.44 0.81
N VAL A 270 -9.81 1.60 1.85
CA VAL A 270 -8.64 0.83 2.30
C VAL A 270 -8.97 -0.66 2.29
N LEU A 271 -8.11 -1.46 1.67
CA LEU A 271 -8.19 -2.91 1.69
C LEU A 271 -7.08 -3.48 2.57
N ILE A 272 -7.40 -4.48 3.38
CA ILE A 272 -6.43 -5.22 4.19
C ILE A 272 -6.52 -6.69 3.76
N ALA A 273 -5.39 -7.24 3.32
CA ALA A 273 -5.30 -8.60 2.80
C ALA A 273 -3.95 -9.24 3.14
N GLN A 274 -3.84 -10.55 2.97
CA GLN A 274 -2.58 -11.27 3.18
C GLN A 274 -1.60 -11.04 2.02
N ALA A 275 -0.35 -10.77 2.34
CA ALA A 275 0.71 -10.62 1.37
C ALA A 275 1.01 -11.96 0.68
N GLY A 276 1.13 -11.94 -0.65
CA GLY A 276 1.48 -13.11 -1.44
C GLY A 276 0.36 -14.16 -1.56
N SER A 277 -0.88 -13.84 -1.15
CA SER A 277 -2.07 -14.63 -1.43
C SER A 277 -2.80 -14.12 -2.69
N GLU A 278 -3.75 -14.90 -3.19
CA GLU A 278 -4.65 -14.49 -4.27
C GLU A 278 -5.49 -13.28 -3.85
N ASP A 279 -6.01 -13.24 -2.63
CA ASP A 279 -6.77 -12.08 -2.11
C ASP A 279 -5.94 -10.80 -2.06
N GLY A 280 -4.65 -10.90 -1.72
CA GLY A 280 -3.72 -9.78 -1.77
C GLY A 280 -3.50 -9.27 -3.19
N ALA A 281 -3.39 -10.20 -4.16
CA ALA A 281 -3.29 -9.86 -5.57
C ALA A 281 -4.57 -9.20 -6.11
N LEU A 282 -5.73 -9.74 -5.78
CA LEU A 282 -7.03 -9.19 -6.14
C LEU A 282 -7.27 -7.82 -5.51
N ALA A 283 -6.90 -7.63 -4.24
CA ALA A 283 -6.99 -6.33 -3.57
C ALA A 283 -6.16 -5.26 -4.28
N CYS A 284 -4.92 -5.59 -4.66
CA CYS A 284 -4.09 -4.69 -5.44
C CYS A 284 -4.73 -4.38 -6.81
N ARG A 285 -5.16 -5.41 -7.54
CA ARG A 285 -5.64 -5.27 -8.92
C ARG A 285 -7.01 -4.59 -9.03
N LEU A 286 -7.97 -5.00 -8.21
CA LEU A 286 -9.38 -4.60 -8.34
C LEU A 286 -9.79 -3.50 -7.36
N GLY A 287 -9.00 -3.25 -6.32
CA GLY A 287 -9.37 -2.31 -5.26
C GLY A 287 -10.72 -2.68 -4.63
N PRO A 288 -11.59 -1.71 -4.30
CA PRO A 288 -12.89 -1.97 -3.67
C PRO A 288 -13.81 -2.91 -4.45
N ARG A 289 -13.62 -3.05 -5.77
CA ARG A 289 -14.40 -3.99 -6.59
C ARG A 289 -14.15 -5.45 -6.20
N ALA A 290 -13.00 -5.77 -5.61
CA ALA A 290 -12.71 -7.11 -5.08
C ALA A 290 -13.77 -7.56 -4.06
N ALA A 291 -14.20 -6.65 -3.17
CA ALA A 291 -15.20 -6.94 -2.15
C ALA A 291 -16.64 -7.09 -2.70
N GLY A 292 -16.91 -6.59 -3.92
CA GLY A 292 -18.21 -6.73 -4.58
C GLY A 292 -18.32 -7.93 -5.52
N ALA A 293 -17.19 -8.47 -5.98
CA ALA A 293 -17.15 -9.56 -6.96
C ALA A 293 -17.72 -10.90 -6.45
N GLY A 294 -17.95 -11.04 -5.13
CA GLY A 294 -18.59 -12.22 -4.53
C GLY A 294 -20.12 -12.20 -4.52
N ALA A 295 -20.78 -11.09 -4.93
CA ALA A 295 -22.23 -10.94 -4.84
C ALA A 295 -22.98 -11.12 -6.18
N THR A 296 -22.28 -11.22 -7.31
CA THR A 296 -22.91 -11.39 -8.62
C THR A 296 -22.17 -12.44 -9.44
N GLY A 297 -22.78 -13.61 -9.61
CA GLY A 297 -22.38 -14.61 -10.60
C GLY A 297 -22.67 -14.13 -12.03
N ALA A 298 -21.97 -13.08 -12.47
CA ALA A 298 -22.00 -12.63 -13.85
C ALA A 298 -20.56 -12.51 -14.34
N ALA A 299 -20.17 -13.44 -15.22
CA ALA A 299 -18.90 -13.43 -15.92
C ALA A 299 -18.69 -12.08 -16.62
N ALA A 300 -17.54 -11.46 -16.42
CA ALA A 300 -17.12 -10.33 -17.22
C ALA A 300 -16.96 -10.78 -18.68
N PRO A 301 -17.35 -9.97 -19.68
CA PRO A 301 -17.10 -10.29 -21.07
C PRO A 301 -15.60 -10.21 -21.35
N GLU A 302 -15.03 -11.32 -21.85
CA GLU A 302 -13.71 -11.37 -22.46
C GLU A 302 -13.56 -10.25 -23.52
N PRO A 303 -12.44 -9.52 -23.56
CA PRO A 303 -12.20 -8.56 -24.62
C PRO A 303 -12.01 -9.31 -25.94
N GLY A 304 -13.00 -9.17 -26.83
CA GLY A 304 -12.99 -9.77 -28.15
C GLY A 304 -11.73 -9.39 -28.94
N LEU A 305 -10.97 -10.41 -29.33
CA LEU A 305 -9.94 -10.32 -30.36
C LEU A 305 -10.59 -9.84 -31.66
N GLY A 306 -10.23 -8.63 -32.08
CA GLY A 306 -10.60 -8.10 -33.40
C GLY A 306 -9.98 -8.94 -34.53
N PRO A 307 -10.61 -8.97 -35.71
CA PRO A 307 -10.20 -9.83 -36.81
C PRO A 307 -8.86 -9.38 -37.39
N THR A 308 -7.91 -10.30 -37.49
CA THR A 308 -6.71 -10.10 -38.30
C THR A 308 -7.07 -10.23 -39.78
N CYS A 309 -6.76 -9.18 -40.53
CA CYS A 309 -6.92 -9.13 -41.98
C CYS A 309 -5.98 -10.14 -42.63
N GLY A 310 -6.53 -10.99 -43.51
CA GLY A 310 -5.79 -11.98 -44.26
C GLY A 310 -4.88 -11.34 -45.31
N SER A 311 -3.75 -12.00 -45.57
CA SER A 311 -3.02 -11.88 -46.83
C SER A 311 -2.71 -13.29 -47.33
N GLU A 312 -2.82 -13.42 -48.65
CA GLU A 312 -2.93 -14.61 -49.47
C GLU A 312 -1.63 -15.43 -49.52
N GLY A 313 -1.73 -16.74 -49.78
CA GLY A 313 -0.53 -17.54 -50.04
C GLY A 313 -0.72 -19.06 -50.13
N THR A 314 -1.30 -19.52 -51.24
CA THR A 314 -1.04 -20.80 -51.95
C THR A 314 -1.38 -22.15 -51.32
N CYS A 315 -2.22 -22.89 -52.08
CA CYS A 315 -2.56 -24.29 -51.94
C CYS A 315 -1.42 -25.25 -52.34
N SER A 316 -1.35 -26.40 -51.67
CA SER A 316 -0.91 -27.66 -52.27
C SER A 316 -1.54 -28.85 -51.53
N GLU A 317 -2.18 -29.73 -52.29
CA GLU A 317 -2.88 -30.96 -51.88
C GLU A 317 -1.91 -32.11 -51.51
N GLY A 318 -2.35 -33.04 -50.64
CA GLY A 318 -1.73 -34.37 -50.46
C GLY A 318 -2.13 -35.08 -49.16
N PRO A 319 -2.23 -36.43 -49.11
CA PRO A 319 -3.49 -37.08 -48.72
C PRO A 319 -3.51 -37.91 -47.41
N ALA A 320 -4.73 -38.14 -46.92
CA ALA A 320 -5.33 -39.33 -46.28
C ALA A 320 -4.62 -40.12 -45.14
N GLY A 321 -5.41 -40.36 -44.06
CA GLY A 321 -5.18 -41.33 -42.97
C GLY A 321 -5.09 -40.62 -41.62
N THR A 322 -5.78 -40.95 -40.54
CA THR A 322 -6.50 -42.15 -40.13
C THR A 322 -7.44 -41.73 -38.98
N GLN A 323 -8.68 -42.23 -38.94
CA GLN A 323 -9.58 -42.04 -37.79
C GLN A 323 -9.03 -42.79 -36.58
N GLN A 324 -8.85 -42.10 -35.45
CA GLN A 324 -8.87 -42.73 -34.13
C GLN A 324 -9.81 -41.94 -33.22
N GLN A 325 -10.88 -42.62 -32.82
CA GLN A 325 -11.68 -42.29 -31.65
C GLN A 325 -10.78 -42.31 -30.41
N GLN A 326 -10.70 -41.21 -29.67
CA GLN A 326 -10.42 -41.27 -28.25
C GLN A 326 -11.47 -40.49 -27.48
N GLN A 327 -11.94 -41.18 -26.46
CA GLN A 327 -13.09 -40.94 -25.62
C GLN A 327 -12.92 -39.63 -24.83
N GLY A 328 -14.07 -39.00 -24.56
CA GLY A 328 -14.15 -37.79 -23.79
C GLY A 328 -13.58 -37.95 -22.38
N ALA A 329 -12.75 -36.98 -22.01
CA ALA A 329 -12.57 -36.57 -20.64
C ALA A 329 -13.27 -35.21 -20.51
N GLU A 330 -14.40 -35.18 -19.80
CA GLU A 330 -14.99 -33.94 -19.34
C GLU A 330 -13.96 -33.21 -18.45
N PRO A 331 -13.66 -31.92 -18.68
CA PRO A 331 -13.04 -31.12 -17.63
C PRO A 331 -14.13 -30.84 -16.60
N GLY A 332 -14.11 -31.66 -15.56
CA GLY A 332 -14.94 -31.48 -14.38
C GLY A 332 -14.73 -30.11 -13.74
N GLY A 333 -15.84 -29.55 -13.27
CA GLY A 333 -15.89 -28.55 -12.20
C GLY A 333 -15.24 -27.23 -12.55
N GLY A 334 -16.00 -26.32 -13.17
CA GLY A 334 -15.72 -24.90 -13.03
C GLY A 334 -15.66 -24.55 -11.55
N GLN A 335 -14.45 -24.36 -11.01
CA GLN A 335 -14.25 -23.70 -9.74
C GLN A 335 -14.74 -22.27 -9.94
N GLY A 336 -15.96 -21.98 -9.46
CA GLY A 336 -16.43 -20.61 -9.38
C GLY A 336 -15.36 -19.80 -8.65
N ALA A 337 -14.94 -18.69 -9.25
CA ALA A 337 -13.92 -17.82 -8.66
C ALA A 337 -14.26 -17.58 -7.18
N ALA A 338 -13.36 -18.00 -6.29
CA ALA A 338 -13.59 -17.89 -4.86
C ALA A 338 -13.83 -16.40 -4.52
N ALA A 339 -14.88 -16.13 -3.74
CA ALA A 339 -15.16 -14.77 -3.30
C ALA A 339 -13.95 -14.22 -2.52
N TRP A 340 -13.48 -13.02 -2.89
CA TRP A 340 -12.33 -12.37 -2.28
C TRP A 340 -12.42 -12.37 -0.75
N ARG A 341 -11.37 -12.80 -0.04
CA ARG A 341 -11.30 -12.91 1.42
C ARG A 341 -10.32 -11.90 2.06
N GLY A 342 -10.68 -10.61 2.10
CA GLY A 342 -10.01 -9.61 2.96
C GLY A 342 -10.95 -8.63 3.67
N THR A 343 -10.42 -7.58 4.29
CA THR A 343 -11.21 -6.53 4.97
C THR A 343 -11.26 -5.27 4.14
N LEU A 344 -12.45 -4.74 3.85
CA LEU A 344 -12.66 -3.41 3.29
C LEU A 344 -12.98 -2.42 4.40
N VAL A 345 -12.21 -1.33 4.49
CA VAL A 345 -12.45 -0.19 5.38
C VAL A 345 -12.79 1.02 4.54
N MET A 346 -13.93 1.66 4.80
CA MET A 346 -14.42 2.78 3.99
C MET A 346 -15.18 3.80 4.84
N LEU A 347 -15.25 5.04 4.36
CA LEU A 347 -16.08 6.07 4.98
C LEU A 347 -17.57 5.71 4.85
N GLU A 348 -18.36 5.99 5.88
CA GLU A 348 -19.82 5.90 5.83
C GLU A 348 -20.35 6.89 4.78
N GLU A 349 -21.01 6.38 3.75
CA GLU A 349 -21.75 7.24 2.82
C GLU A 349 -22.93 7.85 3.58
N GLU A 350 -23.01 9.17 3.59
CA GLU A 350 -24.23 9.84 4.06
C GLU A 350 -25.34 9.44 3.08
N GLY A 351 -26.35 8.70 3.58
CA GLY A 351 -27.56 8.45 2.81
C GLY A 351 -28.17 9.78 2.33
N PRO A 352 -29.05 9.78 1.31
CA PRO A 352 -29.75 10.99 0.92
C PRO A 352 -30.40 11.56 2.18
N GLY A 353 -29.95 12.75 2.59
CA GLY A 353 -30.43 13.38 3.81
C GLY A 353 -31.94 13.39 3.78
N GLU A 354 -32.57 13.00 4.89
CA GLU A 354 -33.96 13.37 5.12
C GLU A 354 -34.02 14.89 4.99
N GLU A 355 -34.48 15.37 3.82
CA GLU A 355 -35.01 16.71 3.68
C GLU A 355 -35.97 16.88 4.84
N ALA A 356 -35.61 17.76 5.77
CA ALA A 356 -36.44 18.16 6.88
C ALA A 356 -37.85 18.37 6.32
N ALA A 357 -38.77 17.48 6.70
CA ALA A 357 -40.16 17.57 6.34
C ALA A 357 -40.65 18.97 6.74
N GLY A 358 -40.72 19.85 5.75
CA GLY A 358 -41.22 21.19 5.91
C GLY A 358 -42.63 21.07 6.45
N VAL A 359 -42.79 21.49 7.71
CA VAL A 359 -44.10 21.62 8.36
C VAL A 359 -44.97 22.48 7.45
N PRO A 360 -46.10 21.98 6.93
CA PRO A 360 -47.01 22.81 6.17
C PRO A 360 -47.58 23.87 7.11
N GLY A 361 -47.41 25.14 6.74
CA GLY A 361 -47.91 26.28 7.48
C GLY A 361 -49.42 26.15 7.71
N ALA A 362 -49.81 26.15 8.98
CA ALA A 362 -51.19 26.34 9.37
C ALA A 362 -51.57 27.80 9.13
N ALA A 363 -52.62 27.99 8.34
CA ALA A 363 -53.31 29.26 8.19
C ALA A 363 -53.84 29.78 9.53
N GLY A 364 -53.71 31.09 9.74
CA GLY A 364 -54.29 31.87 10.82
C GLY A 364 -54.16 33.34 10.49
#